data_AF-A0A0R1LL43-F1
#
_entry.id   AF-A0A0R1LL43-F1
#
_cell.length_a   1.000
_cell.length_b   1.000
_cell.length_c   1.000
_cell.angle_alpha   90.00
_cell.angle_beta   90.00
_cell.angle_gamma   90.00
#
_symmetry.space_group_name_H-M   'P 1'
#
loop_
_entity.id
_entity.type
_entity.pdbx_description
1 polymer ?
#
loop_
_entity_poly.entity_id
_entity_poly.type
_entity_poly.pdbx_seq_one_letter_code
_entity_poly.pdbx_strand_id
1 'polypeptide(L)'
;MHHREPRLLPSLLGCLCLEGRIMNYLPIKTWEYLMGKTSDTIIAVYLTGSHLNNLATKDSDVDYYVITFPRFDDLIFNRRRATQETGDVDFKMMDLFHFLNLMFKANPNVIELLYRDPLYCSDIYLPISTWLMTSRDNLPLLNPKGWEGACLGQMLQIRKRVAVGKKYEGNGSLGKDMIQFNKSYSYFMANFAHGTLEDVVNYSDPDARDAALRIKSWTNSDRGIKLNLKNSGTSRHDDYWDGIVTLDGIRSSDNPEVVDQLQIGQFVLFNGQLATVVDVGGPSFAKVMVDLSPQAAIDAHKKKFQGQKDCPYCHIDEGNEPEWNYELQVGQRLPHDGYGYPEVSIDPDSAQIYIDALDTPTLDINFCPMCGRKLN
;
A
#
# COMPACT_ATOMS: atom_id res chain seq x y z
N MET A 1 -16.72 45.47 -22.36
CA MET A 1 -17.28 45.03 -21.06
C MET A 1 -18.33 43.96 -21.35
N HIS A 2 -17.95 42.69 -21.25
CA HIS A 2 -18.91 41.59 -21.37
C HIS A 2 -19.60 41.42 -20.01
N HIS A 3 -20.90 41.68 -19.96
CA HIS A 3 -21.75 41.30 -18.85
C HIS A 3 -21.66 39.78 -18.70
N ARG A 4 -20.97 39.30 -17.65
CA ARG A 4 -21.13 37.93 -17.21
C ARG A 4 -22.53 37.82 -16.62
N GLU A 5 -23.38 37.01 -17.25
CA GLU A 5 -24.66 36.61 -16.67
C GLU A 5 -24.43 36.07 -15.25
N PRO A 6 -25.33 36.36 -14.29
CA PRO A 6 -25.24 35.80 -12.96
C PRO A 6 -25.22 34.28 -13.07
N ARG A 7 -24.12 33.65 -12.63
CA ARG A 7 -24.05 32.20 -12.46
C ARG A 7 -25.21 31.82 -11.55
N LEU A 8 -26.24 31.20 -12.13
CA LEU A 8 -27.34 30.62 -11.38
C LEU A 8 -26.72 29.73 -10.30
N LEU A 9 -26.99 30.05 -9.03
CA LEU A 9 -26.75 29.11 -7.95
C LEU A 9 -27.43 27.81 -8.39
N PRO A 10 -26.72 26.67 -8.46
CA PRO A 10 -27.37 25.38 -8.62
C PRO A 10 -28.48 25.35 -7.60
N SER A 11 -29.73 25.12 -8.04
CA SER A 11 -30.89 25.08 -7.16
C SER A 11 -30.57 24.20 -5.95
N LEU A 12 -30.32 24.85 -4.81
CA LEU A 12 -29.64 24.32 -3.61
C LEU A 12 -30.47 23.27 -2.84
N LEU A 13 -31.47 22.67 -3.49
CA LEU A 13 -32.47 21.78 -2.88
C LEU A 13 -32.86 20.59 -3.79
N GLY A 14 -32.12 20.35 -4.87
CA GLY A 14 -32.27 19.13 -5.67
C GLY A 14 -31.53 17.97 -5.04
N CYS A 15 -32.11 17.37 -3.99
CA CYS A 15 -31.76 16.03 -3.55
C CYS A 15 -32.08 15.07 -4.70
N LEU A 16 -31.18 14.94 -5.68
CA LEU A 16 -31.27 13.87 -6.66
C LEU A 16 -30.88 12.59 -5.92
N CYS A 17 -31.89 11.96 -5.33
CA CYS A 17 -31.83 10.58 -4.88
C CYS A 17 -31.50 9.72 -6.10
N LEU A 18 -30.22 9.55 -6.39
CA LEU A 18 -29.74 8.41 -7.15
C LEU A 18 -30.00 7.19 -6.26
N GLU A 19 -31.07 6.46 -6.55
CA GLU A 19 -31.33 5.12 -6.03
C GLU A 19 -31.34 4.99 -4.49
N GLY A 20 -31.84 6.02 -3.79
CA GLY A 20 -31.97 5.98 -2.33
C GLY A 20 -30.66 6.16 -1.54
N ARG A 21 -29.55 6.56 -2.18
CA ARG A 21 -28.34 6.95 -1.46
C ARG A 21 -28.43 8.39 -0.98
N ILE A 22 -28.20 8.59 0.31
CA ILE A 22 -28.03 9.91 0.92
C ILE A 22 -26.68 10.46 0.43
N MET A 23 -26.70 11.42 -0.50
CA MET A 23 -25.49 12.16 -0.87
C MET A 23 -24.98 12.92 0.36
N ASN A 24 -23.71 12.68 0.73
CA ASN A 24 -23.07 13.45 1.78
C ASN A 24 -23.02 14.92 1.35
N TYR A 25 -23.59 15.82 2.15
CA TYR A 25 -23.74 17.22 1.75
C TYR A 25 -22.45 18.00 2.04
N LEU A 26 -21.86 18.61 1.00
CA LEU A 26 -20.79 19.59 1.17
C LEU A 26 -21.32 20.84 1.90
N PRO A 27 -20.76 21.24 3.05
CA PRO A 27 -21.27 22.40 3.79
C PRO A 27 -21.28 23.69 2.94
N ILE A 28 -22.34 24.50 3.05
CA ILE A 28 -22.52 25.73 2.25
C ILE A 28 -21.31 26.66 2.38
N LYS A 29 -20.80 26.86 3.59
CA LYS A 29 -19.62 27.71 3.84
C LYS A 29 -18.38 27.19 3.10
N THR A 30 -18.19 25.87 3.07
CA THR A 30 -17.10 25.25 2.31
C THR A 30 -17.29 25.48 0.82
N TRP A 31 -18.50 25.31 0.30
CA TRP A 31 -18.80 25.58 -1.10
C TRP A 31 -18.52 27.04 -1.49
N GLU A 32 -19.00 28.01 -0.71
CA GLU A 32 -18.76 29.44 -0.92
C GLU A 32 -17.25 29.76 -0.91
N TYR A 33 -16.51 29.17 0.04
CA TYR A 33 -15.06 29.32 0.12
C TYR A 33 -14.36 28.78 -1.13
N LEU A 34 -14.68 27.55 -1.57
CA LEU A 34 -14.10 26.94 -2.77
C LEU A 34 -14.42 27.76 -4.03
N MET A 35 -15.65 28.23 -4.17
CA MET A 35 -16.08 29.09 -5.29
C MET A 35 -15.40 30.47 -5.27
N GLY A 36 -15.00 30.96 -4.11
CA GLY A 36 -14.20 32.18 -3.98
C GLY A 36 -12.73 32.00 -4.39
N LYS A 37 -12.22 30.76 -4.36
CA LYS A 37 -10.80 30.43 -4.65
C LYS A 37 -10.53 30.09 -6.11
N THR A 38 -11.55 29.77 -6.90
CA THR A 38 -11.36 29.48 -8.34
C THR A 38 -12.44 30.10 -9.20
N SER A 39 -12.06 30.42 -10.44
CA SER A 39 -13.03 30.81 -11.48
C SER A 39 -13.47 29.61 -12.34
N ASP A 40 -12.82 28.46 -12.17
CA ASP A 40 -13.13 27.22 -12.89
C ASP A 40 -14.42 26.59 -12.35
N THR A 41 -15.09 25.80 -13.19
CA THR A 41 -16.29 25.07 -12.80
C THR A 41 -15.87 23.88 -11.93
N ILE A 42 -16.23 23.87 -10.65
CA ILE A 42 -16.06 22.69 -9.78
C ILE A 42 -17.06 21.62 -10.23
N ILE A 43 -16.58 20.41 -10.46
CA ILE A 43 -17.39 19.29 -10.95
C ILE A 43 -17.48 18.13 -9.96
N ALA A 44 -16.52 18.02 -9.03
CA ALA A 44 -16.58 17.08 -7.92
C ALA A 44 -15.78 17.58 -6.71
N VAL A 45 -16.20 17.17 -5.51
CA VAL A 45 -15.45 17.39 -4.27
C VAL A 45 -15.41 16.09 -3.46
N TYR A 46 -14.21 15.63 -3.12
CA TYR A 46 -13.99 14.43 -2.31
C TYR A 46 -13.39 14.80 -0.95
N LEU A 47 -13.75 14.05 0.08
CA LEU A 47 -12.98 14.04 1.34
C LEU A 47 -11.65 13.35 1.11
N THR A 48 -10.60 13.81 1.78
CA THR A 48 -9.32 13.12 1.85
C THR A 48 -8.79 13.11 3.27
N GLY A 49 -7.57 12.59 3.44
CA GLY A 49 -6.91 12.54 4.74
C GLY A 49 -7.70 11.74 5.77
N SER A 50 -7.64 12.19 7.02
CA SER A 50 -8.16 11.37 8.11
C SER A 50 -9.69 11.24 8.16
N HIS A 51 -10.43 12.19 7.56
CA HIS A 51 -11.88 12.10 7.43
C HIS A 51 -12.32 11.03 6.44
N LEU A 52 -11.57 10.84 5.35
CA LEU A 52 -11.82 9.74 4.40
C LEU A 52 -11.63 8.38 5.07
N ASN A 53 -10.53 8.24 5.83
CA ASN A 53 -10.10 6.97 6.40
C ASN A 53 -10.73 6.60 7.75
N ASN A 54 -11.79 7.28 8.22
CA ASN A 54 -12.35 7.13 9.58
C ASN A 54 -11.34 7.33 10.73
N LEU A 55 -10.21 8.00 10.47
CA LEU A 55 -9.16 8.31 11.44
C LEU A 55 -9.25 9.75 11.97
N ALA A 56 -10.33 10.48 11.66
CA ALA A 56 -10.55 11.83 12.14
C ALA A 56 -10.88 11.82 13.64
N THR A 57 -10.28 12.74 14.37
CA THR A 57 -10.63 13.12 15.74
C THR A 57 -11.39 14.44 15.73
N LYS A 58 -11.95 14.85 16.87
CA LYS A 58 -12.65 16.14 17.01
C LYS A 58 -11.81 17.36 16.62
N ASP A 59 -10.48 17.23 16.69
CA ASP A 59 -9.52 18.30 16.40
C ASP A 59 -8.86 18.11 15.01
N SER A 60 -9.31 17.13 14.22
CA SER A 60 -8.79 16.91 12.88
C SER A 60 -9.33 17.97 11.91
N ASP A 61 -8.43 18.49 11.10
CA ASP A 61 -8.71 19.31 9.92
C ASP A 61 -9.43 18.50 8.85
N VAL A 62 -10.29 19.19 8.08
CA VAL A 62 -10.99 18.59 6.94
C VAL A 62 -10.25 18.95 5.66
N ASP A 63 -9.69 17.93 5.02
CA ASP A 63 -9.01 18.06 3.74
C ASP A 63 -9.94 17.70 2.58
N TYR A 64 -9.84 18.43 1.47
CA TYR A 64 -10.61 18.15 0.25
C TYR A 64 -9.75 17.93 -0.99
N TYR A 65 -10.20 17.04 -1.86
CA TYR A 65 -9.83 17.03 -3.27
C TYR A 65 -10.93 17.70 -4.09
N VAL A 66 -10.58 18.74 -4.84
CA VAL A 66 -11.51 19.52 -5.66
C VAL A 66 -11.18 19.28 -7.12
N ILE A 67 -12.13 18.69 -7.87
CA ILE A 67 -11.98 18.46 -9.30
C ILE A 67 -12.69 19.57 -10.05
N THR A 68 -11.98 20.23 -10.96
CA THR A 68 -12.54 21.26 -11.83
C THR A 68 -12.64 20.80 -13.28
N PHE A 69 -13.60 21.36 -14.01
CA PHE A 69 -13.66 21.21 -15.44
C PHE A 69 -12.50 22.00 -16.07
N PRO A 70 -11.70 21.38 -16.94
CA PRO A 70 -10.57 22.04 -17.58
C PRO A 70 -11.06 23.17 -18.50
N ARG A 71 -10.29 24.25 -18.60
CA ARG A 71 -10.55 25.28 -19.62
C ARG A 71 -10.17 24.74 -20.99
N PHE A 72 -10.90 25.16 -22.02
CA PHE A 72 -10.63 24.77 -23.40
C PHE A 72 -9.17 25.04 -23.80
N ASP A 73 -8.65 26.23 -23.51
CA ASP A 73 -7.26 26.58 -23.81
C ASP A 73 -6.26 25.66 -23.11
N ASP A 74 -6.53 25.30 -21.85
CA ASP A 74 -5.65 24.41 -21.10
C ASP A 74 -5.63 23.00 -21.72
N LEU A 75 -6.74 22.54 -22.30
CA LEU A 75 -6.78 21.29 -23.07
C LEU A 75 -5.95 21.37 -24.34
N ILE A 76 -6.13 22.43 -25.14
CA ILE A 76 -5.45 22.61 -26.42
C ILE A 76 -3.93 22.70 -26.22
N PHE A 77 -3.49 23.40 -25.18
CA PHE A 77 -2.07 23.56 -24.87
C PHE A 77 -1.53 22.51 -23.89
N ASN A 78 -2.31 21.47 -23.56
CA ASN A 78 -1.97 20.43 -22.59
C ASN A 78 -1.43 20.98 -21.26
N ARG A 79 -1.98 22.11 -20.80
CA ARG A 79 -1.65 22.72 -19.51
C ARG A 79 -2.46 21.99 -18.44
N ARG A 80 -1.76 21.37 -17.50
CA ARG A 80 -2.38 20.73 -16.33
C ARG A 80 -2.24 21.66 -15.15
N ARG A 81 -3.32 21.89 -14.42
CA ARG A 81 -3.31 22.73 -13.22
C ARG A 81 -3.54 21.85 -12.01
N ALA A 82 -2.60 21.93 -11.08
CA ALA A 82 -2.77 21.42 -9.73
C ALA A 82 -2.36 22.55 -8.79
N THR A 83 -3.23 22.90 -7.86
CA THR A 83 -2.95 23.89 -6.82
C THR A 83 -3.27 23.27 -5.47
N GLN A 84 -2.50 23.64 -4.46
CA GLN A 84 -2.74 23.26 -3.09
C GLN A 84 -2.85 24.56 -2.31
N GLU A 85 -3.95 24.72 -1.59
CA GLU A 85 -4.23 25.87 -0.75
C GLU A 85 -4.34 25.37 0.69
N THR A 86 -3.64 26.02 1.60
CA THR A 86 -3.73 25.78 3.04
C THR A 86 -4.30 27.00 3.73
N GLY A 87 -5.28 26.81 4.61
CA GLY A 87 -6.01 27.92 5.25
C GLY A 87 -7.08 27.43 6.21
N ASP A 88 -8.24 28.11 6.23
CA ASP A 88 -9.39 27.67 7.04
C ASP A 88 -9.90 26.29 6.60
N VAL A 89 -9.70 25.98 5.31
CA VAL A 89 -9.99 24.71 4.67
C VAL A 89 -8.81 24.36 3.78
N ASP A 90 -8.21 23.21 4.04
CA ASP A 90 -7.13 22.68 3.24
C ASP A 90 -7.71 21.92 2.05
N PHE A 91 -7.27 22.27 0.84
CA PHE A 91 -7.71 21.56 -0.35
C PHE A 91 -6.65 21.49 -1.42
N LYS A 92 -6.73 20.41 -2.20
CA LYS A 92 -5.98 20.22 -3.42
C LYS A 92 -6.93 20.28 -4.60
N MET A 93 -6.74 21.26 -5.45
CA MET A 93 -7.54 21.45 -6.65
C MET A 93 -6.78 20.95 -7.88
N MET A 94 -7.47 20.20 -8.74
CA MET A 94 -6.92 19.76 -10.02
C MET A 94 -7.99 19.65 -11.10
N ASP A 95 -7.58 19.84 -12.36
CA ASP A 95 -8.49 19.61 -13.48
C ASP A 95 -8.81 18.12 -13.68
N LEU A 96 -9.97 17.84 -14.28
CA LEU A 96 -10.47 16.49 -14.53
C LEU A 96 -9.45 15.59 -15.21
N PHE A 97 -8.72 16.08 -16.21
CA PHE A 97 -7.78 15.25 -16.96
C PHE A 97 -6.51 14.97 -16.16
N HIS A 98 -6.04 15.91 -15.34
CA HIS A 98 -4.96 15.66 -14.40
C HIS A 98 -5.37 14.58 -13.39
N PHE A 99 -6.58 14.64 -12.86
CA PHE A 99 -7.15 13.63 -11.98
C PHE A 99 -7.21 12.24 -12.64
N LEU A 100 -7.80 12.15 -13.84
CA LEU A 100 -7.85 10.91 -14.62
C LEU A 100 -6.44 10.36 -14.91
N ASN A 101 -5.50 11.22 -15.28
CA ASN A 101 -4.12 10.83 -15.55
C ASN A 101 -3.41 10.27 -14.30
N LEU A 102 -3.69 10.80 -13.10
CA LEU A 102 -3.15 10.23 -11.86
C LEU A 102 -3.76 8.85 -11.56
N MET A 103 -5.03 8.61 -11.90
CA MET A 103 -5.64 7.28 -11.79
C MET A 103 -5.02 6.28 -12.78
N PHE A 104 -4.78 6.66 -14.04
CA PHE A 104 -4.08 5.79 -15.00
C PHE A 104 -2.62 5.51 -14.62
N LYS A 105 -2.01 6.40 -13.83
CA LYS A 105 -0.70 6.15 -13.20
C LYS A 105 -0.78 5.30 -11.93
N ALA A 106 -1.97 4.79 -11.60
CA ALA A 106 -2.26 4.01 -10.40
C ALA A 106 -1.77 4.71 -9.12
N ASN A 107 -2.05 6.02 -8.98
CA ASN A 107 -1.68 6.76 -7.78
C ASN A 107 -2.56 6.33 -6.59
N PRO A 108 -1.99 5.76 -5.49
CA PRO A 108 -2.77 5.26 -4.36
C PRO A 108 -3.66 6.33 -3.71
N ASN A 109 -3.15 7.55 -3.58
CA ASN A 109 -3.88 8.64 -2.94
C ASN A 109 -5.03 9.19 -3.79
N VAL A 110 -5.08 8.89 -5.09
CA VAL A 110 -6.21 9.28 -5.95
C VAL A 110 -7.22 8.14 -6.01
N ILE A 111 -6.76 6.89 -6.12
CA ILE A 111 -7.64 5.72 -6.13
C ILE A 111 -8.38 5.58 -4.78
N GLU A 112 -7.74 5.87 -3.64
CA GLU A 112 -8.39 5.79 -2.33
C GLU A 112 -9.64 6.69 -2.21
N LEU A 113 -9.70 7.80 -2.95
CA LEU A 113 -10.83 8.74 -2.91
C LEU A 113 -12.13 8.09 -3.39
N LEU A 114 -12.03 7.07 -4.24
CA LEU A 114 -13.17 6.40 -4.86
C LEU A 114 -13.83 5.35 -3.95
N TYR A 115 -13.22 5.07 -2.80
CA TYR A 115 -13.80 4.21 -1.77
C TYR A 115 -14.81 4.94 -0.89
N ARG A 116 -15.11 6.21 -1.19
CA ARG A 116 -16.25 6.96 -0.66
C ARG A 116 -16.96 7.78 -1.72
N ASP A 117 -18.25 7.99 -1.50
CA ASP A 117 -19.04 8.90 -2.33
C ASP A 117 -18.49 10.33 -2.21
N PRO A 118 -18.40 11.07 -3.33
CA PRO A 118 -18.03 12.48 -3.30
C PRO A 118 -19.07 13.29 -2.49
N LEU A 119 -18.61 14.35 -1.82
CA LEU A 119 -19.48 15.32 -1.13
C LEU A 119 -20.26 16.22 -2.10
N TYR A 120 -19.75 16.33 -3.32
CA TYR A 120 -20.39 17.06 -4.41
C TYR A 120 -20.01 16.38 -5.71
N CYS A 121 -21.00 16.18 -6.58
CA CYS A 121 -20.83 15.63 -7.92
C CYS A 121 -21.80 16.37 -8.85
N SER A 122 -21.26 17.01 -9.88
CA SER A 122 -22.07 17.66 -10.93
C SER A 122 -22.65 16.63 -11.90
N ASP A 123 -23.78 16.95 -12.53
CA ASP A 123 -24.45 16.07 -13.50
C ASP A 123 -23.54 15.66 -14.67
N ILE A 124 -22.64 16.56 -15.10
CA ILE A 124 -21.68 16.31 -16.19
C ILE A 124 -20.65 15.25 -15.77
N TYR A 125 -20.24 15.25 -14.50
CA TYR A 125 -19.24 14.31 -13.99
C TYR A 125 -19.87 12.99 -13.50
N LEU A 126 -21.16 12.99 -13.20
CA LEU A 126 -21.87 11.85 -12.63
C LEU A 126 -21.61 10.52 -13.38
N PRO A 127 -21.74 10.42 -14.72
CA PRO A 127 -21.48 9.17 -15.43
C PRO A 127 -20.05 8.64 -15.24
N ILE A 128 -19.07 9.55 -15.22
CA ILE A 128 -17.66 9.23 -15.00
C ILE A 128 -17.45 8.78 -13.55
N SER A 129 -18.01 9.52 -12.58
CA SER A 129 -17.93 9.18 -11.16
C SER A 129 -18.54 7.80 -10.89
N THR A 130 -19.70 7.49 -11.46
CA THR A 130 -20.35 6.17 -11.31
C THR A 130 -19.46 5.07 -11.87
N TRP A 131 -18.90 5.26 -13.08
CA TRP A 131 -18.00 4.27 -13.67
C TRP A 131 -16.75 4.04 -12.81
N LEU A 132 -16.09 5.11 -12.37
CA LEU A 132 -14.94 5.04 -11.45
C LEU A 132 -15.31 4.35 -10.13
N MET A 133 -16.46 4.72 -9.57
CA MET A 133 -17.15 4.14 -8.42
C MET A 133 -17.16 2.61 -8.45
N THR A 134 -17.83 2.12 -9.50
CA THR A 134 -18.07 0.69 -9.75
C THR A 134 -16.81 -0.08 -10.16
N SER A 135 -15.80 0.61 -10.69
CA SER A 135 -14.58 0.00 -11.21
C SER A 135 -13.37 0.14 -10.29
N ARG A 136 -13.53 0.72 -9.09
CA ARG A 136 -12.42 1.17 -8.23
C ARG A 136 -11.40 0.08 -7.89
N ASP A 137 -11.87 -1.15 -7.67
CA ASP A 137 -11.03 -2.30 -7.34
C ASP A 137 -10.14 -2.74 -8.51
N ASN A 138 -10.54 -2.43 -9.75
CA ASN A 138 -9.76 -2.73 -10.95
C ASN A 138 -8.77 -1.62 -11.33
N LEU A 139 -8.85 -0.44 -10.71
CA LEU A 139 -8.00 0.69 -11.09
C LEU A 139 -6.50 0.46 -10.80
N PRO A 140 -6.09 -0.17 -9.68
CA PRO A 140 -4.70 -0.59 -9.49
C PRO A 140 -4.18 -1.48 -10.62
N LEU A 141 -5.04 -2.34 -11.18
CA LEU A 141 -4.72 -3.31 -12.21
C LEU A 141 -4.56 -2.70 -13.61
N LEU A 142 -4.98 -1.45 -13.82
CA LEU A 142 -4.73 -0.73 -15.07
C LEU A 142 -3.23 -0.49 -15.31
N ASN A 143 -2.46 -0.42 -14.23
CA ASN A 143 -1.01 -0.23 -14.28
C ASN A 143 -0.34 -0.86 -13.04
N PRO A 144 -0.23 -2.20 -12.98
CA PRO A 144 0.22 -2.91 -11.77
C PRO A 144 1.65 -2.52 -11.38
N LYS A 145 2.57 -2.38 -12.36
CA LYS A 145 3.93 -1.89 -12.11
C LYS A 145 3.94 -0.47 -11.54
N GLY A 146 3.06 0.40 -12.04
CA GLY A 146 2.89 1.76 -11.55
C GLY A 146 2.36 1.78 -10.11
N TRP A 147 1.37 0.92 -9.82
CA TRP A 147 0.79 0.74 -8.48
C TRP A 147 1.84 0.30 -7.46
N GLU A 148 2.52 -0.82 -7.74
CA GLU A 148 3.57 -1.38 -6.90
C GLU A 148 4.68 -0.34 -6.65
N GLY A 149 5.16 0.29 -7.73
CA GLY A 149 6.18 1.34 -7.66
C GLY A 149 5.73 2.55 -6.85
N ALA A 150 4.46 2.94 -6.93
CA ALA A 150 3.91 4.05 -6.16
C ALA A 150 3.81 3.71 -4.66
N CYS A 151 3.31 2.53 -4.30
CA CYS A 151 3.24 2.07 -2.91
C CYS A 151 4.63 1.95 -2.28
N LEU A 152 5.57 1.27 -2.98
CA LEU A 152 6.96 1.14 -2.54
C LEU A 152 7.65 2.51 -2.44
N GLY A 153 7.42 3.38 -3.42
CA GLY A 153 7.94 4.74 -3.44
C GLY A 153 7.49 5.55 -2.22
N GLN A 154 6.21 5.49 -1.87
CA GLN A 154 5.65 6.15 -0.68
C GLN A 154 6.30 5.60 0.60
N MET A 155 6.39 4.28 0.75
CA MET A 155 7.04 3.64 1.90
C MET A 155 8.50 4.06 2.05
N LEU A 156 9.28 4.05 0.96
CA LEU A 156 10.69 4.45 0.98
C LEU A 156 10.88 5.93 1.32
N GLN A 157 10.00 6.81 0.83
CA GLN A 157 10.04 8.24 1.17
C GLN A 157 9.75 8.48 2.65
N ILE A 158 8.76 7.79 3.21
CA ILE A 158 8.43 7.88 4.63
C ILE A 158 9.58 7.35 5.47
N ARG A 159 10.12 6.18 5.12
CA ARG A 159 11.29 5.58 5.78
C ARG A 159 12.45 6.58 5.87
N LYS A 160 12.74 7.32 4.80
CA LYS A 160 13.78 8.35 4.79
C LYS A 160 13.52 9.49 5.77
N ARG A 161 12.25 9.88 5.98
CA ARG A 161 11.84 10.93 6.94
C ARG A 161 11.84 10.44 8.39
N VAL A 162 11.51 9.17 8.62
CA VAL A 162 11.42 8.58 9.98
C VAL A 162 12.73 7.94 10.46
N ALA A 163 13.74 7.83 9.59
CA ALA A 163 15.02 7.21 9.92
C ALA A 163 15.69 7.79 11.18
N VAL A 164 16.19 6.90 12.03
CA VAL A 164 16.88 7.22 13.29
C VAL A 164 18.11 8.08 13.01
N GLY A 165 18.35 9.07 13.87
CA GLY A 165 19.48 9.99 13.75
C GLY A 165 19.27 11.16 12.80
N LYS A 166 18.16 11.18 12.04
CA LYS A 166 17.73 12.37 11.29
C LYS A 166 16.71 13.16 12.09
N LYS A 167 16.87 14.49 12.11
CA LYS A 167 15.79 15.38 12.54
C LYS A 167 14.58 15.09 11.66
N TYR A 168 13.40 14.96 12.25
CA TYR A 168 12.19 14.81 11.45
C TYR A 168 12.01 16.06 10.58
N GLU A 169 11.91 15.86 9.27
CA GLU A 169 11.75 16.92 8.27
C GLU A 169 10.33 16.95 7.66
N GLY A 170 9.40 16.17 8.21
CA GLY A 170 8.03 16.17 7.72
C GLY A 170 7.22 17.38 8.21
N ASN A 171 6.26 17.81 7.41
CA ASN A 171 5.30 18.86 7.77
C ASN A 171 4.21 18.37 8.76
N GLY A 172 4.23 17.09 9.14
CA GLY A 172 3.20 16.45 9.98
C GLY A 172 3.72 15.95 11.33
N SER A 173 3.04 14.96 11.92
CA SER A 173 3.55 14.19 13.05
C SER A 173 4.20 12.90 12.56
N LEU A 174 5.13 12.34 13.37
CA LEU A 174 5.65 10.99 13.15
C LEU A 174 4.52 9.99 12.93
N GLY A 175 3.46 10.08 13.75
CA GLY A 175 2.28 9.23 13.64
C GLY A 175 1.58 9.32 12.28
N LYS A 176 1.40 10.53 11.72
CA LYS A 176 0.81 10.71 10.38
C LYS A 176 1.64 10.00 9.30
N ASP A 177 2.97 10.12 9.37
CA ASP A 177 3.86 9.43 8.43
C ASP A 177 3.82 7.90 8.60
N MET A 178 3.80 7.39 9.83
CA MET A 178 3.67 5.95 10.10
C MET A 178 2.34 5.38 9.60
N ILE A 179 1.23 6.10 9.77
CA ILE A 179 -0.05 5.69 9.20
C ILE A 179 0.01 5.64 7.68
N GLN A 180 0.60 6.65 7.04
CA GLN A 180 0.75 6.63 5.59
C GLN A 180 1.62 5.44 5.13
N PHE A 181 2.65 5.06 5.89
CA PHE A 181 3.48 3.89 5.60
C PHE A 181 2.64 2.62 5.63
N ASN A 182 1.85 2.45 6.69
CA ASN A 182 0.99 1.29 6.87
C ASN A 182 -0.06 1.21 5.77
N LYS A 183 -0.67 2.35 5.39
CA LYS A 183 -1.60 2.41 4.26
C LYS A 183 -0.93 1.93 2.97
N SER A 184 0.22 2.48 2.62
CA SER A 184 0.95 2.09 1.41
C SER A 184 1.34 0.61 1.41
N TYR A 185 1.72 0.06 2.56
CA TYR A 185 1.99 -1.37 2.72
C TYR A 185 0.72 -2.20 2.54
N SER A 186 -0.36 -1.86 3.23
CA SER A 186 -1.63 -2.56 3.14
C SER A 186 -2.25 -2.48 1.74
N TYR A 187 -2.08 -1.36 1.02
CA TYR A 187 -2.46 -1.22 -0.39
C TYR A 187 -1.67 -2.15 -1.32
N PHE A 188 -0.38 -2.28 -1.05
CA PHE A 188 0.46 -3.24 -1.76
C PHE A 188 -0.03 -4.67 -1.49
N MET A 189 -0.20 -5.05 -0.23
CA MET A 189 -0.62 -6.41 0.17
C MET A 189 -2.05 -6.77 -0.27
N ALA A 190 -3.01 -5.86 -0.14
CA ALA A 190 -4.40 -6.12 -0.50
C ALA A 190 -4.57 -6.40 -2.00
N ASN A 191 -3.75 -5.76 -2.84
CA ASN A 191 -3.70 -6.04 -4.27
C ASN A 191 -3.23 -7.48 -4.57
N PHE A 192 -2.36 -8.07 -3.73
CA PHE A 192 -1.93 -9.46 -3.87
C PHE A 192 -2.94 -10.45 -3.29
N ALA A 193 -3.62 -10.11 -2.20
CA ALA A 193 -4.35 -11.07 -1.40
C ALA A 193 -5.87 -11.11 -1.63
N HIS A 194 -6.54 -9.95 -1.81
CA HIS A 194 -8.00 -9.88 -1.57
C HIS A 194 -8.81 -9.06 -2.58
N GLY A 195 -8.18 -8.43 -3.57
CA GLY A 195 -8.88 -7.82 -4.71
C GLY A 195 -9.70 -6.56 -4.41
N THR A 196 -9.77 -6.08 -3.16
CA THR A 196 -10.38 -4.79 -2.80
C THR A 196 -9.59 -4.04 -1.74
N LEU A 197 -9.64 -2.70 -1.77
CA LEU A 197 -9.00 -1.83 -0.77
C LEU A 197 -9.98 -1.28 0.28
N GLU A 198 -11.26 -1.66 0.22
CA GLU A 198 -12.33 -1.06 1.03
C GLU A 198 -12.02 -1.05 2.53
N ASP A 199 -11.64 -2.20 3.10
CA ASP A 199 -11.35 -2.33 4.53
C ASP A 199 -10.09 -1.58 4.94
N VAL A 200 -9.08 -1.56 4.05
CA VAL A 200 -7.82 -0.84 4.28
C VAL A 200 -8.03 0.67 4.24
N VAL A 201 -8.83 1.17 3.29
CA VAL A 201 -9.11 2.61 3.17
C VAL A 201 -9.99 3.06 4.32
N ASN A 202 -11.07 2.34 4.62
CA ASN A 202 -12.06 2.78 5.60
C ASN A 202 -11.69 2.48 7.05
N TYR A 203 -10.66 1.67 7.31
CA TYR A 203 -10.39 1.14 8.65
C TYR A 203 -11.67 0.56 9.26
N SER A 204 -12.33 -0.33 8.51
CA SER A 204 -13.63 -0.93 8.89
C SER A 204 -13.52 -1.77 10.16
N ASP A 205 -12.36 -2.38 10.39
CA ASP A 205 -12.05 -3.12 11.62
C ASP A 205 -11.79 -2.14 12.79
N PRO A 206 -12.60 -2.17 13.86
CA PRO A 206 -12.42 -1.32 15.04
C PRO A 206 -11.05 -1.45 15.69
N ASP A 207 -10.47 -2.65 15.74
CA ASP A 207 -9.19 -2.89 16.40
C ASP A 207 -8.04 -2.28 15.59
N ALA A 208 -8.06 -2.50 14.27
CA ALA A 208 -7.12 -1.86 13.34
C ALA A 208 -7.25 -0.33 13.36
N ARG A 209 -8.48 0.19 13.44
CA ARG A 209 -8.76 1.63 13.56
C ARG A 209 -8.20 2.21 14.84
N ASP A 210 -8.43 1.56 15.98
CA ASP A 210 -7.95 2.05 17.28
C ASP A 210 -6.43 1.98 17.37
N ALA A 211 -5.80 0.93 16.82
CA ALA A 211 -4.35 0.85 16.67
C ALA A 211 -3.81 2.00 15.80
N ALA A 212 -4.48 2.31 14.68
CA ALA A 212 -4.10 3.41 13.82
C ALA A 212 -4.26 4.78 14.51
N LEU A 213 -5.32 4.99 15.30
CA LEU A 213 -5.47 6.22 16.09
C LEU A 213 -4.39 6.38 17.15
N ARG A 214 -3.98 5.29 17.82
CA ARG A 214 -2.84 5.29 18.74
C ARG A 214 -1.55 5.69 18.03
N ILE A 215 -1.24 5.08 16.88
CA ILE A 215 -0.06 5.42 16.08
C ILE A 215 -0.12 6.87 15.60
N LYS A 216 -1.27 7.35 15.11
CA LYS A 216 -1.46 8.73 14.62
C LYS A 216 -1.12 9.77 15.69
N SER A 217 -1.38 9.44 16.97
CA SER A 217 -1.08 10.31 18.11
C SER A 217 0.42 10.46 18.42
N TRP A 218 1.27 9.61 17.84
CA TRP A 218 2.71 9.67 18.06
C TRP A 218 3.32 10.98 17.57
N THR A 219 4.07 11.60 18.47
CA THR A 219 4.83 12.83 18.31
C THR A 219 6.30 12.53 18.00
N ASN A 220 7.08 13.57 17.70
CA ASN A 220 8.52 13.41 17.48
C ASN A 220 9.28 13.00 18.75
N SER A 221 8.75 13.32 19.94
CA SER A 221 9.31 12.83 21.22
C SER A 221 9.13 11.33 21.39
N ASP A 222 8.10 10.73 20.79
CA ASP A 222 7.82 9.30 20.91
C ASP A 222 8.81 8.43 20.11
N ARG A 223 9.63 9.03 19.24
CA ARG A 223 10.82 8.37 18.67
C ARG A 223 11.77 7.83 19.74
N GLY A 224 11.72 8.44 20.94
CA GLY A 224 12.55 8.12 22.09
C GLY A 224 12.06 6.94 22.92
N ILE A 225 10.91 6.33 22.61
CA ILE A 225 10.53 5.02 23.17
C ILE A 225 11.45 3.97 22.54
N LYS A 226 12.71 3.99 22.99
CA LYS A 226 13.60 2.84 22.90
C LYS A 226 12.88 1.73 23.65
N LEU A 227 12.27 0.80 22.91
CA LEU A 227 12.11 -0.54 23.42
C LEU A 227 13.54 -1.00 23.71
N ASN A 228 13.93 -0.83 24.96
CA ASN A 228 15.24 -1.17 25.49
C ASN A 228 15.21 -2.69 25.69
N LEU A 229 15.07 -3.42 24.58
CA LEU A 229 15.34 -4.84 24.50
C LEU A 229 16.85 -4.93 24.73
N LYS A 230 17.24 -5.04 26.00
CA LYS A 230 18.61 -5.40 26.36
C LYS A 230 18.91 -6.71 25.66
N ASN A 231 20.16 -6.86 25.22
CA ASN A 231 20.69 -8.08 24.61
C ASN A 231 20.38 -9.33 25.46
N SER A 232 19.19 -9.92 25.32
CA SER A 232 18.95 -11.31 25.66
C SER A 232 19.65 -12.11 24.57
N GLY A 233 20.69 -12.85 24.94
CA GLY A 233 21.66 -13.46 24.01
C GLY A 233 21.03 -14.04 22.73
N THR A 234 21.44 -13.49 21.59
CA THR A 234 21.09 -14.02 20.28
C THR A 234 21.88 -15.32 20.04
N SER A 235 21.21 -16.48 20.08
CA SER A 235 21.74 -17.68 19.44
C SER A 235 21.40 -17.59 17.96
N ARG A 236 22.39 -17.32 17.09
CA ARG A 236 22.20 -17.27 15.64
C ARG A 236 21.69 -18.62 15.12
N HIS A 237 20.45 -18.67 14.64
CA HIS A 237 20.03 -19.67 13.66
C HIS A 237 19.63 -18.92 12.38
N ASP A 238 20.39 -19.13 11.31
CA ASP A 238 20.25 -18.44 10.04
C ASP A 238 19.30 -19.23 9.11
N ASP A 239 17.98 -19.01 9.22
CA ASP A 239 17.03 -19.46 8.19
C ASP A 239 16.69 -18.27 7.27
N TYR A 240 17.16 -18.32 6.03
CA TYR A 240 16.96 -17.30 4.99
C TYR A 240 15.83 -17.71 4.04
N TRP A 241 14.73 -16.96 4.03
CA TRP A 241 13.72 -17.01 2.97
C TRP A 241 13.80 -15.71 2.14
N ASP A 242 14.02 -15.82 0.84
CA ASP A 242 13.79 -14.81 -0.20
C ASP A 242 14.05 -13.33 0.16
N GLY A 243 15.27 -13.00 0.56
CA GLY A 243 15.70 -11.60 0.75
C GLY A 243 15.06 -10.89 1.95
N ILE A 244 14.32 -11.61 2.79
CA ILE A 244 13.74 -11.14 4.05
C ILE A 244 14.63 -11.64 5.18
N VAL A 245 15.25 -10.73 5.94
CA VAL A 245 15.91 -11.10 7.20
C VAL A 245 14.87 -11.07 8.31
N THR A 246 14.32 -12.24 8.63
CA THR A 246 13.70 -12.46 9.94
C THR A 246 14.81 -12.42 10.98
N LEU A 247 14.82 -11.39 11.84
CA LEU A 247 15.63 -11.48 13.05
C LEU A 247 14.86 -12.33 14.06
N ASP A 248 15.58 -13.24 14.71
CA ASP A 248 15.06 -14.08 15.78
C ASP A 248 14.19 -13.27 16.76
N GLY A 249 13.06 -13.89 17.14
CA GLY A 249 11.97 -13.20 17.80
C GLY A 249 12.31 -12.59 19.15
N ILE A 250 11.48 -11.63 19.56
CA ILE A 250 11.52 -11.03 20.89
C ILE A 250 11.22 -12.14 21.90
N ARG A 251 12.24 -12.61 22.64
CA ARG A 251 12.08 -13.59 23.72
C ARG A 251 11.74 -12.87 25.03
N SER A 252 10.71 -13.36 25.71
CA SER A 252 10.11 -12.73 26.91
C SER A 252 10.93 -12.78 28.20
N SER A 253 12.13 -13.35 28.21
CA SER A 253 12.90 -13.48 29.46
C SER A 253 13.11 -12.14 30.17
N ASP A 254 13.04 -11.04 29.42
CA ASP A 254 13.35 -9.71 29.92
C ASP A 254 12.09 -8.81 30.09
N ASN A 255 10.96 -9.11 29.42
CA ASN A 255 9.68 -8.35 29.51
C ASN A 255 8.48 -9.13 28.89
N PRO A 256 7.87 -10.10 29.60
CA PRO A 256 6.77 -10.92 29.07
C PRO A 256 5.51 -10.12 28.77
N GLU A 257 5.19 -9.12 29.61
CA GLU A 257 4.01 -8.25 29.43
C GLU A 257 4.03 -7.46 28.11
N VAL A 258 5.22 -7.22 27.55
CA VAL A 258 5.36 -6.48 26.29
C VAL A 258 5.06 -7.38 25.09
N VAL A 259 5.44 -8.66 25.13
CA VAL A 259 5.21 -9.60 24.03
C VAL A 259 3.75 -9.98 23.92
N ASP A 260 3.06 -10.12 25.06
CA ASP A 260 1.60 -10.37 25.12
C ASP A 260 0.77 -9.24 24.50
N GLN A 261 1.34 -8.04 24.37
CA GLN A 261 0.67 -6.88 23.79
C GLN A 261 1.00 -6.68 22.31
N LEU A 262 1.87 -7.52 21.72
CA LEU A 262 2.22 -7.41 20.32
C LEU A 262 1.14 -8.03 19.44
N GLN A 263 0.77 -7.31 18.38
CA GLN A 263 -0.12 -7.80 17.33
C GLN A 263 0.65 -7.96 16.02
N ILE A 264 0.31 -8.97 15.22
CA ILE A 264 0.83 -9.09 13.85
C ILE A 264 0.49 -7.79 13.09
N GLY A 265 1.48 -7.24 12.39
CA GLY A 265 1.41 -5.95 11.72
C GLY A 265 1.80 -4.75 12.58
N GLN A 266 2.03 -4.93 13.90
CA GLN A 266 2.49 -3.85 14.77
C GLN A 266 3.94 -3.46 14.49
N PHE A 267 4.21 -2.16 14.48
CA PHE A 267 5.58 -1.65 14.37
C PHE A 267 6.24 -1.61 15.74
N VAL A 268 7.43 -2.18 15.82
CA VAL A 268 8.28 -2.18 17.00
C VAL A 268 9.66 -1.64 16.64
N LEU A 269 10.32 -0.99 17.60
CA LEU A 269 11.74 -0.66 17.48
C LEU A 269 12.55 -1.83 18.02
N PHE A 270 13.21 -2.58 17.13
CA PHE A 270 14.09 -3.69 17.48
C PHE A 270 15.54 -3.29 17.20
N ASN A 271 16.40 -3.25 18.23
CA ASN A 271 17.79 -2.81 18.12
C ASN A 271 18.00 -1.45 17.43
N GLY A 272 17.07 -0.51 17.65
CA GLY A 272 17.11 0.82 17.04
C GLY A 272 16.73 0.85 15.55
N GLN A 273 16.23 -0.26 15.01
CA GLN A 273 15.65 -0.35 13.67
C GLN A 273 14.14 -0.53 13.79
N LEU A 274 13.40 0.10 12.89
CA LEU A 274 11.96 -0.11 12.76
C LEU A 274 11.74 -1.52 12.20
N ALA A 275 10.90 -2.30 12.87
CA ALA A 275 10.56 -3.66 12.51
C ALA A 275 9.04 -3.85 12.55
N THR A 276 8.53 -4.78 11.76
CA THR A 276 7.11 -5.15 11.77
C THR A 276 6.97 -6.51 12.42
N VAL A 277 6.07 -6.66 13.39
CA VAL A 277 5.72 -7.97 13.97
C VAL A 277 5.03 -8.78 12.88
N VAL A 278 5.56 -9.94 12.56
CA VAL A 278 5.04 -10.82 11.49
C VAL A 278 4.47 -12.12 12.02
N ASP A 279 4.74 -12.45 13.28
CA ASP A 279 4.21 -13.63 13.98
C ASP A 279 4.25 -13.38 15.49
N VAL A 280 3.28 -13.90 16.23
CA VAL A 280 3.24 -13.87 17.69
C VAL A 280 3.01 -15.30 18.15
N GLY A 281 4.11 -16.04 18.34
CA GLY A 281 4.12 -17.47 18.63
C GLY A 281 3.76 -17.83 20.08
N GLY A 282 2.85 -17.09 20.71
CA GLY A 282 2.45 -17.23 22.11
C GLY A 282 3.03 -16.15 23.04
N PRO A 283 2.81 -16.26 24.37
CA PRO A 283 3.03 -15.19 25.34
C PRO A 283 4.50 -14.83 25.59
N SER A 284 5.39 -15.40 24.81
CA SER A 284 6.83 -15.34 25.05
C SER A 284 7.68 -15.11 23.81
N PHE A 285 7.03 -15.00 22.65
CA PHE A 285 7.73 -14.94 21.39
C PHE A 285 6.95 -14.16 20.34
N ALA A 286 7.60 -13.15 19.73
CA ALA A 286 7.11 -12.50 18.53
C ALA A 286 8.21 -12.46 17.46
N LYS A 287 7.94 -12.95 16.25
CA LYS A 287 8.86 -12.75 15.11
C LYS A 287 8.68 -11.34 14.60
N VAL A 288 9.81 -10.69 14.37
CA VAL A 288 9.84 -9.33 13.83
C VAL A 288 10.64 -9.33 12.53
N MET A 289 10.04 -8.77 11.50
CA MET A 289 10.71 -8.49 10.25
C MET A 289 11.47 -7.19 10.40
N VAL A 290 12.80 -7.29 10.44
CA VAL A 290 13.68 -6.12 10.52
C VAL A 290 14.26 -5.88 9.14
N ASP A 291 13.70 -4.88 8.47
CA ASP A 291 14.04 -4.64 7.09
C ASP A 291 15.42 -3.98 7.00
N LEU A 292 16.46 -4.79 6.78
CA LEU A 292 17.76 -4.27 6.38
C LEU A 292 17.55 -3.39 5.15
N SER A 293 18.22 -2.23 5.06
CA SER A 293 18.16 -1.47 3.81
C SER A 293 18.55 -2.40 2.65
N PRO A 294 17.90 -2.35 1.48
CA PRO A 294 18.27 -3.21 0.35
C PRO A 294 19.77 -3.14 0.07
N GLN A 295 20.36 -1.95 0.23
CA GLN A 295 21.80 -1.74 0.14
C GLN A 295 22.60 -2.47 1.24
N ALA A 296 22.14 -2.48 2.49
CA ALA A 296 22.80 -3.21 3.59
C ALA A 296 22.68 -4.73 3.45
N ALA A 297 21.56 -5.26 2.95
CA ALA A 297 21.41 -6.67 2.60
C ALA A 297 22.35 -7.03 1.43
N ILE A 298 22.36 -6.20 0.39
CA ILE A 298 23.28 -6.31 -0.75
C ILE A 298 24.74 -6.18 -0.31
N ASP A 299 25.08 -5.28 0.61
CA ASP A 299 26.44 -5.04 1.08
C ASP A 299 26.91 -6.15 2.03
N ALA A 300 26.04 -6.67 2.89
CA ALA A 300 26.33 -7.84 3.73
C ALA A 300 26.54 -9.09 2.86
N HIS A 301 25.72 -9.25 1.81
CA HIS A 301 25.87 -10.30 0.81
C HIS A 301 27.18 -10.11 0.02
N LYS A 302 27.43 -8.93 -0.55
CA LYS A 302 28.67 -8.59 -1.26
C LYS A 302 29.92 -8.75 -0.41
N LYS A 303 29.87 -8.44 0.88
CA LYS A 303 31.00 -8.58 1.82
C LYS A 303 31.27 -10.05 2.18
N LYS A 304 30.22 -10.89 2.22
CA LYS A 304 30.34 -12.35 2.37
C LYS A 304 30.96 -13.01 1.12
N PHE A 305 30.70 -12.44 -0.05
CA PHE A 305 31.13 -12.98 -1.34
C PHE A 305 32.24 -12.17 -2.02
N GLN A 306 32.82 -11.19 -1.32
CA GLN A 306 33.92 -10.37 -1.81
C GLN A 306 35.19 -11.22 -1.88
N GLY A 307 35.49 -11.70 -3.09
CA GLY A 307 36.63 -12.58 -3.38
C GLY A 307 36.25 -13.86 -4.14
N GLN A 308 34.96 -14.20 -4.25
CA GLN A 308 34.51 -15.30 -5.11
C GLN A 308 34.31 -14.80 -6.54
N LYS A 309 34.95 -15.47 -7.49
CA LYS A 309 34.87 -15.12 -8.93
C LYS A 309 33.60 -15.66 -9.61
N ASP A 310 32.79 -16.49 -8.92
CA ASP A 310 31.78 -17.35 -9.55
C ASP A 310 30.39 -17.27 -8.87
N CYS A 311 29.32 -17.32 -9.68
CA CYS A 311 27.90 -17.25 -9.26
C CYS A 311 27.47 -18.53 -8.50
N PRO A 312 26.92 -18.44 -7.26
CA PRO A 312 26.61 -19.61 -6.44
C PRO A 312 25.40 -20.43 -6.91
N TYR A 313 24.56 -19.92 -7.81
CA TYR A 313 23.40 -20.63 -8.35
C TYR A 313 23.65 -21.22 -9.75
N CYS A 314 24.77 -20.87 -10.37
CA CYS A 314 25.02 -21.13 -11.78
C CYS A 314 26.09 -22.22 -12.02
N HIS A 315 26.79 -22.65 -10.97
CA HIS A 315 27.78 -23.71 -11.04
C HIS A 315 27.32 -24.89 -10.18
N ILE A 316 27.01 -25.99 -10.85
CA ILE A 316 26.93 -27.32 -10.26
C ILE A 316 28.39 -27.72 -10.01
N ASP A 317 28.74 -28.02 -8.75
CA ASP A 317 29.96 -28.77 -8.47
C ASP A 317 29.88 -30.09 -9.26
N GLU A 318 30.86 -30.36 -10.11
CA GLU A 318 31.01 -31.61 -10.86
C GLU A 318 31.08 -32.79 -9.86
N GLY A 319 29.93 -33.32 -9.44
CA GLY A 319 29.87 -34.38 -8.43
C GLY A 319 28.51 -34.69 -7.82
N ASN A 320 27.49 -33.83 -7.91
CA ASN A 320 26.16 -34.11 -7.40
C ASN A 320 25.08 -33.69 -8.41
N GLU A 321 24.68 -34.59 -9.31
CA GLU A 321 23.39 -34.44 -9.98
C GLU A 321 22.28 -34.86 -8.98
N PRO A 322 21.30 -34.00 -8.65
CA PRO A 322 20.07 -34.48 -8.06
C PRO A 322 19.28 -35.28 -9.11
N GLU A 323 19.05 -36.56 -8.85
CA GLU A 323 18.31 -37.51 -9.71
C GLU A 323 16.79 -37.21 -9.83
N TRP A 324 16.32 -35.96 -10.02
CA TRP A 324 14.87 -35.74 -10.10
C TRP A 324 14.48 -34.64 -11.09
N ASN A 325 14.71 -34.92 -12.38
CA ASN A 325 14.11 -34.17 -13.49
C ASN A 325 13.04 -35.06 -14.17
N TYR A 326 11.77 -34.75 -13.97
CA TYR A 326 10.67 -35.38 -14.73
C TYR A 326 10.19 -34.45 -15.83
N GLU A 327 10.28 -34.89 -17.08
CA GLU A 327 9.61 -34.23 -18.20
C GLU A 327 8.21 -34.81 -18.34
N LEU A 328 7.18 -34.00 -18.04
CA LEU A 328 5.77 -34.36 -18.18
C LEU A 328 5.23 -33.89 -19.53
N GLN A 329 4.67 -34.81 -20.32
CA GLN A 329 3.96 -34.44 -21.55
C GLN A 329 2.53 -33.99 -21.28
N VAL A 330 1.99 -33.13 -22.15
CA VAL A 330 0.59 -32.68 -22.09
C VAL A 330 -0.35 -33.88 -22.10
N GLY A 331 -1.24 -33.97 -21.10
CA GLY A 331 -2.15 -35.10 -20.90
C GLY A 331 -1.59 -36.28 -20.10
N GLN A 332 -0.32 -36.25 -19.68
CA GLN A 332 0.28 -37.29 -18.83
C GLN A 332 -0.04 -37.05 -17.34
N ARG A 333 -0.35 -38.13 -16.61
CA ARG A 333 -0.49 -38.13 -15.15
C ARG A 333 0.69 -38.84 -14.50
N LEU A 334 1.20 -38.30 -13.40
CA LEU A 334 2.16 -39.05 -12.56
C LEU A 334 1.39 -40.04 -11.67
N PRO A 335 1.87 -41.29 -11.55
CA PRO A 335 1.21 -42.28 -10.71
C PRO A 335 1.34 -41.90 -9.22
N HIS A 336 0.25 -42.07 -8.49
CA HIS A 336 0.20 -41.94 -7.04
C HIS A 336 1.00 -43.11 -6.41
N ASP A 337 2.20 -42.84 -5.90
CA ASP A 337 3.13 -43.87 -5.40
C ASP A 337 2.82 -44.35 -3.97
N GLY A 338 1.69 -43.93 -3.40
CA GLY A 338 1.18 -44.43 -2.13
C GLY A 338 1.74 -43.72 -0.89
N TYR A 339 2.61 -42.72 -1.06
CA TYR A 339 3.18 -41.93 0.03
C TYR A 339 2.53 -40.55 0.26
N GLY A 340 1.37 -40.30 -0.37
CA GLY A 340 0.56 -39.10 -0.11
C GLY A 340 1.01 -37.84 -0.85
N TYR A 341 1.70 -37.99 -1.97
CA TYR A 341 2.12 -36.86 -2.81
C TYR A 341 0.99 -36.39 -3.74
N PRO A 342 0.97 -35.08 -4.08
CA PRO A 342 -0.12 -34.51 -4.83
C PRO A 342 -0.16 -34.98 -6.28
N GLU A 343 -1.38 -35.20 -6.80
CA GLU A 343 -1.59 -35.61 -8.18
C GLU A 343 -1.37 -34.38 -9.09
N VAL A 344 -0.37 -34.42 -9.96
CA VAL A 344 -0.11 -33.35 -10.95
C VAL A 344 -0.57 -33.81 -12.32
N SER A 345 -1.36 -32.98 -12.99
CA SER A 345 -1.82 -33.22 -14.36
C SER A 345 -1.85 -31.93 -15.18
N ILE A 346 -1.69 -32.04 -16.50
CA ILE A 346 -1.78 -30.92 -17.44
C ILE A 346 -3.04 -31.14 -18.29
N ASP A 347 -3.94 -30.16 -18.26
CA ASP A 347 -5.15 -30.18 -19.09
C ASP A 347 -4.75 -29.95 -20.56
N PRO A 348 -5.11 -30.89 -21.46
CA PRO A 348 -4.73 -30.83 -22.86
C PRO A 348 -5.38 -29.68 -23.63
N ASP A 349 -6.53 -29.16 -23.20
CA ASP A 349 -7.27 -28.13 -23.93
C ASP A 349 -6.88 -26.71 -23.48
N SER A 350 -6.49 -26.55 -22.21
CA SER A 350 -6.18 -25.24 -21.62
C SER A 350 -4.70 -25.00 -21.34
N ALA A 351 -3.86 -26.05 -21.40
CA ALA A 351 -2.46 -26.03 -20.98
C ALA A 351 -2.24 -25.58 -19.52
N GLN A 352 -3.29 -25.66 -18.69
CA GLN A 352 -3.21 -25.35 -17.27
C GLN A 352 -2.70 -26.58 -16.50
N ILE A 353 -1.90 -26.32 -15.47
CA ILE A 353 -1.37 -27.34 -14.56
C ILE A 353 -2.34 -27.44 -13.37
N TYR A 354 -2.87 -28.64 -13.14
CA TYR A 354 -3.71 -28.97 -12.00
C TYR A 354 -2.88 -29.77 -11.00
N ILE A 355 -2.87 -29.32 -9.75
CA ILE A 355 -2.19 -29.99 -8.65
C ILE A 355 -3.21 -30.24 -7.56
N ASP A 356 -3.55 -31.50 -7.33
CA ASP A 356 -4.46 -31.91 -6.25
C ASP A 356 -3.63 -32.16 -4.98
N ALA A 357 -3.47 -31.11 -4.16
CA ALA A 357 -2.66 -31.11 -2.94
C ALA A 357 -3.44 -30.51 -1.76
N LEU A 358 -3.28 -31.11 -0.58
CA LEU A 358 -3.75 -30.52 0.69
C LEU A 358 -2.86 -29.37 1.19
N ASP A 359 -1.64 -29.21 0.64
CA ASP A 359 -0.67 -28.15 0.96
C ASP A 359 -0.12 -27.48 -0.33
N THR A 360 0.28 -26.21 -0.24
CA THR A 360 0.76 -25.38 -1.37
C THR A 360 1.99 -25.95 -2.07
N PRO A 361 1.91 -26.33 -3.37
CA PRO A 361 3.06 -26.77 -4.14
C PRO A 361 3.92 -25.59 -4.62
N THR A 362 5.24 -25.74 -4.61
CA THR A 362 6.20 -24.82 -5.25
C THR A 362 6.53 -25.28 -6.67
N LEU A 363 6.39 -24.37 -7.64
CA LEU A 363 6.78 -24.57 -9.04
C LEU A 363 8.12 -23.87 -9.30
N ASP A 364 9.14 -24.61 -9.71
CA ASP A 364 10.45 -24.04 -10.04
C ASP A 364 10.55 -23.72 -11.54
N ILE A 365 11.07 -22.53 -11.88
CA ILE A 365 11.12 -22.03 -13.27
C ILE A 365 12.57 -22.12 -13.78
N ASN A 366 12.75 -22.73 -14.96
CA ASN A 366 14.03 -23.13 -15.60
C ASN A 366 15.08 -22.01 -15.89
N PHE A 367 14.96 -20.80 -15.34
CA PHE A 367 15.89 -19.70 -15.60
C PHE A 367 16.23 -18.91 -14.33
N CYS A 368 17.53 -18.66 -14.13
CA CYS A 368 18.02 -17.89 -13.00
C CYS A 368 17.55 -16.42 -13.10
N PRO A 369 16.76 -15.91 -12.14
CA PRO A 369 16.20 -14.56 -12.22
C PRO A 369 17.25 -13.45 -12.06
N MET A 370 18.45 -13.79 -11.57
CA MET A 370 19.54 -12.84 -11.36
C MET A 370 20.45 -12.64 -12.59
N CYS A 371 20.57 -13.64 -13.47
CA CYS A 371 21.47 -13.55 -14.63
C CYS A 371 20.88 -14.02 -15.97
N GLY A 372 19.66 -14.56 -16.00
CA GLY A 372 18.97 -14.99 -17.21
C GLY A 372 19.51 -16.28 -17.86
N ARG A 373 20.42 -17.00 -17.20
CA ARG A 373 20.91 -18.30 -17.68
C ARG A 373 19.92 -19.40 -17.34
N LYS A 374 19.84 -20.42 -18.20
CA LYS A 374 19.07 -21.65 -17.96
C LYS A 374 19.65 -22.36 -16.73
N LEU A 375 18.82 -22.71 -15.76
CA LEU A 375 19.21 -23.62 -14.68
C LEU A 375 19.19 -25.03 -15.29
N ASN A 376 20.28 -25.79 -15.13
CA ASN A 376 20.38 -27.15 -15.66
C ASN A 376 19.46 -28.09 -14.91
#